data_AF-A0AAD3TYF0-F1
#
_entry.id   AF-A0AAD3TYF0-F1
#
_cell.length_a   1.000
_cell.length_b   1.000
_cell.length_c   1.000
_cell.angle_alpha   90.00
_cell.angle_beta   90.00
_cell.angle_gamma   90.00
#
_symmetry.space_group_name_H-M   'P 1'
#
loop_
_entity.id
_entity.type
_entity.pdbx_description
1 polymer ?
#
loop_
_entity_poly.entity_id
_entity_poly.type
_entity_poly.pdbx_seq_one_letter_code
_entity_poly.pdbx_strand_id
1 'polypeptide(L)'
;MLAVLLLAAGAAVAAQQAAYAVFDAPLVNVSLFVMSRCPDARICETVFEEVFKLDHMMDKVNLNIDYLGHIDKKAPYGVECMHGDLECAGNAHQLCLQAHVPLDKFYPTLSCMNYANFPGAIGTIALTHKCAHTAGIDWWRSGVGACIEGKRAERVSRLAEREAWLTGTEVELPLVLSEEEMDEWADADALEPLAKEAQKRLVQSVRHTIKEGVTKSCTIRIASTLKHSPRECVVDGGVWKGCDDGHSPADFARVIRAEWANLHK
;
A
#
# COMPACT_ATOMS: atom_id res chain seq x y z
N MET A 1 -33.38 76.19 -7.45
CA MET A 1 -34.07 75.34 -6.45
C MET A 1 -34.16 73.93 -6.99
N LEU A 2 -33.93 72.97 -6.10
CA LEU A 2 -34.04 71.50 -6.23
C LEU A 2 -33.01 70.75 -7.09
N ALA A 3 -32.21 69.99 -6.35
CA ALA A 3 -31.38 68.88 -6.78
C ALA A 3 -32.23 67.65 -7.14
N VAL A 4 -31.75 66.85 -8.08
CA VAL A 4 -32.05 65.41 -8.14
C VAL A 4 -30.74 64.69 -8.40
N LEU A 5 -30.19 64.07 -7.35
CA LEU A 5 -29.15 63.05 -7.46
C LEU A 5 -29.79 61.81 -8.08
N LEU A 6 -29.28 61.34 -9.21
CA LEU A 6 -29.47 59.99 -9.71
C LEU A 6 -28.17 59.23 -9.48
N LEU A 7 -28.09 58.53 -8.35
CA LEU A 7 -27.08 57.51 -8.10
C LEU A 7 -27.46 56.27 -8.93
N ALA A 8 -26.75 56.04 -10.03
CA ALA A 8 -26.80 54.77 -10.73
C ALA A 8 -26.07 53.71 -9.90
N ALA A 9 -26.83 52.90 -9.16
CA ALA A 9 -26.31 51.71 -8.50
C ALA A 9 -26.00 50.64 -9.56
N GLY A 10 -24.73 50.51 -9.92
CA GLY A 10 -24.23 49.37 -10.67
C GLY A 10 -24.41 48.11 -9.83
N ALA A 11 -25.30 47.22 -10.25
CA ALA A 11 -25.41 45.88 -9.69
C ALA A 11 -24.18 45.08 -10.12
N ALA A 12 -23.15 45.06 -9.26
CA ALA A 12 -22.10 44.06 -9.35
C ALA A 12 -22.72 42.69 -9.05
N VAL A 13 -22.94 41.90 -10.09
CA VAL A 13 -23.27 40.48 -9.96
C VAL A 13 -22.02 39.80 -9.40
N ALA A 14 -21.97 39.67 -8.08
CA ALA A 14 -20.99 38.83 -7.41
C ALA A 14 -21.25 37.39 -7.81
N ALA A 15 -20.43 36.86 -8.72
CA ALA A 15 -20.38 35.44 -9.00
C ALA A 15 -19.89 34.74 -7.73
N GLN A 16 -20.83 34.20 -6.95
CA GLN A 16 -20.54 33.34 -5.81
C GLN A 16 -19.97 32.02 -6.36
N GLN A 17 -18.65 31.95 -6.55
CA GLN A 17 -17.97 30.66 -6.65
C GLN A 17 -18.01 30.02 -5.26
N ALA A 18 -19.04 29.21 -5.03
CA ALA A 18 -19.05 28.26 -3.94
C ALA A 18 -17.92 27.25 -4.21
N ALA A 19 -16.78 27.46 -3.56
CA ALA A 19 -15.78 26.43 -3.39
C ALA A 19 -16.41 25.30 -2.57
N TYR A 20 -16.95 24.29 -3.26
CA TYR A 20 -17.30 23.02 -2.63
C TYR A 20 -15.98 22.37 -2.20
N ALA A 21 -15.61 22.57 -0.93
CA ALA A 21 -14.69 21.66 -0.27
C ALA A 21 -15.39 20.30 -0.25
N VAL A 22 -14.93 19.38 -1.09
CA VAL A 22 -15.24 17.95 -0.93
C VAL A 22 -14.54 17.55 0.37
N PHE A 23 -15.28 17.59 1.48
CA PHE A 23 -14.84 16.91 2.69
C PHE A 23 -14.95 15.43 2.39
N ASP A 24 -13.81 14.77 2.17
CA ASP A 24 -13.77 13.31 2.10
C ASP A 24 -14.47 12.75 3.33
N ALA A 25 -15.44 11.88 3.09
CA ALA A 25 -16.22 11.26 4.15
C ALA A 25 -15.28 10.49 5.10
N PRO A 26 -15.45 10.59 6.43
CA PRO A 26 -14.51 10.02 7.39
C PRO A 26 -14.45 8.49 7.26
N LEU A 27 -13.28 7.95 6.93
CA LEU A 27 -13.05 6.50 6.81
C LEU A 27 -12.56 5.88 8.12
N VAL A 28 -12.81 4.58 8.30
CA VAL A 28 -12.31 3.82 9.44
C VAL A 28 -10.83 3.51 9.22
N ASN A 29 -9.95 4.00 10.11
CA ASN A 29 -8.54 3.66 10.05
C ASN A 29 -8.32 2.20 10.47
N VAL A 30 -7.76 1.41 9.56
CA VAL A 30 -7.33 0.03 9.79
C VAL A 30 -5.84 -0.04 9.54
N SER A 31 -5.08 -0.57 10.49
CA SER A 31 -3.63 -0.76 10.38
C SER A 31 -3.27 -2.23 10.45
N LEU A 32 -2.50 -2.71 9.49
CA LEU A 32 -1.87 -4.02 9.50
C LEU A 32 -0.38 -3.85 9.73
N PHE A 33 0.14 -4.42 10.81
CA PHE A 33 1.57 -4.47 11.07
C PHE A 33 2.08 -5.87 10.76
N VAL A 34 2.88 -5.97 9.71
CA VAL A 34 3.21 -7.24 9.05
C VAL A 34 4.69 -7.32 8.70
N MET A 35 5.09 -8.44 8.12
CA MET A 35 6.34 -8.57 7.40
C MET A 35 6.06 -9.35 6.12
N SER A 36 6.56 -8.89 4.98
CA SER A 36 6.16 -9.39 3.65
C SER A 36 6.45 -10.87 3.41
N ARG A 37 7.40 -11.47 4.15
CA ARG A 37 7.77 -12.90 4.03
C ARG A 37 7.32 -13.73 5.23
N CYS A 38 6.52 -13.18 6.14
CA CYS A 38 6.06 -13.86 7.35
C CYS A 38 4.80 -14.71 7.10
N PRO A 39 4.81 -16.01 7.44
CA PRO A 39 3.63 -16.87 7.28
C PRO A 39 2.39 -16.39 8.06
N ASP A 40 2.59 -15.78 9.24
CA ASP A 40 1.48 -15.23 10.03
C ASP A 40 0.89 -13.99 9.33
N ALA A 41 1.72 -13.11 8.74
CA ALA A 41 1.24 -11.93 8.01
C ALA A 41 0.31 -12.32 6.85
N ARG A 42 0.68 -13.37 6.11
CA ARG A 42 -0.17 -13.90 5.04
C ARG A 42 -1.55 -14.29 5.53
N ILE A 43 -1.71 -14.74 6.79
CA ILE A 43 -3.01 -15.07 7.37
C ILE A 43 -3.89 -13.81 7.52
N CYS A 44 -3.40 -12.71 8.13
CA CYS A 44 -4.23 -11.49 8.19
C CYS A 44 -4.51 -10.89 6.82
N GLU A 45 -3.55 -10.94 5.91
CA GLU A 45 -3.72 -10.39 4.57
C GLU A 45 -4.77 -11.20 3.79
N THR A 46 -4.76 -12.53 3.87
CA THR A 46 -5.83 -13.35 3.28
C THR A 46 -7.19 -13.07 3.93
N VAL A 47 -7.24 -12.87 5.25
CA VAL A 47 -8.51 -12.52 5.91
C VAL A 47 -9.04 -11.19 5.41
N PHE A 48 -8.19 -10.17 5.27
CA PHE A 48 -8.61 -8.87 4.77
C PHE A 48 -8.95 -8.86 3.28
N GLU A 49 -8.36 -9.74 2.48
CA GLU A 49 -8.82 -10.01 1.11
C GLU A 49 -10.30 -10.41 1.10
N GLU A 50 -10.68 -11.36 1.96
CA GLU A 50 -12.06 -11.81 2.10
C GLU A 50 -12.96 -10.72 2.70
N VAL A 51 -12.46 -9.89 3.61
CA VAL A 51 -13.20 -8.71 4.11
C VAL A 51 -13.53 -7.77 2.95
N PHE A 52 -12.59 -7.51 2.05
CA PHE A 52 -12.80 -6.58 0.94
C PHE A 52 -13.68 -7.12 -0.18
N LYS A 53 -13.90 -8.44 -0.25
CA LYS A 53 -14.91 -9.07 -1.10
C LYS A 53 -16.34 -8.85 -0.58
N LEU A 54 -16.50 -8.48 0.69
CA LEU A 54 -17.81 -8.16 1.26
C LEU A 54 -18.29 -6.77 0.80
N ASP A 55 -19.61 -6.64 0.72
CA ASP A 55 -20.33 -5.49 0.17
C ASP A 55 -19.79 -4.12 0.62
N HIS A 56 -19.22 -3.36 -0.32
CA HIS A 56 -18.69 -1.99 -0.15
C HIS A 56 -17.69 -1.81 1.00
N MET A 57 -16.87 -2.81 1.31
CA MET A 57 -15.92 -2.71 2.42
C MET A 57 -14.70 -1.83 2.13
N MET A 58 -14.19 -1.84 0.89
CA MET A 58 -13.06 -0.97 0.49
C MET A 58 -13.40 0.52 0.64
N ASP A 59 -14.65 0.90 0.38
CA ASP A 59 -15.14 2.29 0.46
C ASP A 59 -15.27 2.83 1.90
N LYS A 60 -15.02 1.98 2.91
CA LYS A 60 -15.24 2.31 4.34
C LYS A 60 -13.95 2.44 5.12
N VAL A 61 -12.83 2.05 4.54
CA VAL A 61 -11.56 1.92 5.26
C VAL A 61 -10.50 2.84 4.68
N ASN A 62 -9.69 3.38 5.58
CA ASN A 62 -8.35 3.85 5.27
C ASN A 62 -7.36 2.79 5.77
N LEU A 63 -6.95 1.90 4.86
CA LEU A 63 -6.01 0.82 5.18
C LEU A 63 -4.57 1.34 5.15
N ASN A 64 -3.83 1.09 6.22
CA ASN A 64 -2.39 1.32 6.29
C ASN A 64 -1.69 0.00 6.61
N ILE A 65 -0.71 -0.37 5.80
CA ILE A 65 0.19 -1.48 6.09
C ILE A 65 1.55 -0.92 6.47
N ASP A 66 2.03 -1.34 7.63
CA ASP A 66 3.34 -1.00 8.18
C ASP A 66 4.13 -2.25 8.54
N TYR A 67 5.45 -2.12 8.57
CA TYR A 67 6.34 -3.26 8.62
C TYR A 67 7.15 -3.32 9.90
N LEU A 68 7.37 -4.54 10.40
CA LEU A 68 8.30 -4.79 11.49
C LEU A 68 9.74 -4.86 10.94
N GLY A 69 10.70 -4.53 11.81
CA GLY A 69 12.12 -4.58 11.52
C GLY A 69 12.92 -3.84 12.58
N HIS A 70 14.24 -3.81 12.43
CA HIS A 70 15.16 -3.06 13.27
C HIS A 70 15.87 -1.99 12.44
N ILE A 71 16.03 -0.78 12.98
CA ILE A 71 16.74 0.29 12.26
C ILE A 71 18.25 0.07 12.40
N ASP A 72 18.91 -0.32 11.30
CA ASP A 72 20.37 -0.33 11.20
C ASP A 72 20.85 0.41 9.96
N LYS A 73 21.68 1.43 10.16
CA LYS A 73 22.27 2.23 9.07
C LYS A 73 23.30 1.47 8.24
N LYS A 74 23.80 0.33 8.73
CA LYS A 74 24.74 -0.53 8.00
C LYS A 74 24.05 -1.57 7.14
N ALA A 75 22.78 -1.86 7.41
CA ALA A 75 21.98 -2.77 6.59
C ALA A 75 21.77 -2.20 5.17
N PRO A 76 21.66 -3.05 4.14
CA PRO A 76 21.58 -2.62 2.73
C PRO A 76 20.51 -1.56 2.45
N TYR A 77 19.36 -1.65 3.14
CA TYR A 77 18.22 -0.75 2.98
C TYR A 77 17.94 0.13 4.21
N GLY A 78 18.88 0.18 5.17
CA GLY A 78 18.73 0.96 6.41
C GLY A 78 17.86 0.30 7.49
N VAL A 79 17.46 -0.96 7.28
CA VAL A 79 16.64 -1.78 8.16
C VAL A 79 17.14 -3.22 8.09
N GLU A 80 17.18 -3.90 9.24
CA GLU A 80 17.31 -5.36 9.34
C GLU A 80 15.91 -5.99 9.51
N CYS A 81 15.59 -6.98 8.69
CA CYS A 81 14.32 -7.70 8.69
C CYS A 81 14.49 -9.13 9.21
N MET A 82 13.42 -9.72 9.73
CA MET A 82 13.49 -11.04 10.40
C MET A 82 13.72 -12.19 9.41
N HIS A 83 13.25 -12.07 8.17
CA HIS A 83 13.41 -13.06 7.11
C HIS A 83 14.43 -12.64 6.04
N GLY A 84 15.42 -11.83 6.44
CA GLY A 84 16.54 -11.41 5.59
C GLY A 84 16.22 -10.23 4.66
N ASP A 85 17.17 -9.91 3.80
CA ASP A 85 17.14 -8.69 2.99
C ASP A 85 16.03 -8.67 1.93
N LEU A 86 15.63 -9.84 1.41
CA LEU A 86 14.49 -9.95 0.50
C LEU A 86 13.17 -9.55 1.19
N GLU A 87 13.01 -9.79 2.49
CA GLU A 87 11.86 -9.27 3.23
C GLU A 87 11.90 -7.74 3.30
N CYS A 88 13.06 -7.16 3.59
CA CYS A 88 13.21 -5.71 3.60
C CYS A 88 12.92 -5.08 2.23
N ALA A 89 13.36 -5.72 1.15
CA ALA A 89 13.02 -5.29 -0.20
C ALA A 89 11.52 -5.41 -0.47
N GLY A 90 10.90 -6.55 -0.11
CA GLY A 90 9.45 -6.78 -0.26
C GLY A 90 8.62 -5.76 0.52
N ASN A 91 9.00 -5.47 1.75
CA ASN A 91 8.39 -4.43 2.59
C ASN A 91 8.47 -3.07 1.90
N ALA A 92 9.64 -2.71 1.34
CA ALA A 92 9.82 -1.45 0.63
C ALA A 92 8.98 -1.36 -0.66
N HIS A 93 8.87 -2.46 -1.41
CA HIS A 93 8.05 -2.54 -2.62
C HIS A 93 6.56 -2.33 -2.31
N GLN A 94 6.04 -3.04 -1.30
CA GLN A 94 4.65 -2.92 -0.87
C GLN A 94 4.35 -1.51 -0.33
N LEU A 95 5.28 -0.87 0.39
CA LEU A 95 5.15 0.53 0.82
C LEU A 95 5.14 1.52 -0.35
N CYS A 96 5.88 1.25 -1.43
CA CYS A 96 5.81 2.06 -2.65
C CYS A 96 4.47 1.87 -3.37
N LEU A 97 3.95 0.64 -3.45
CA LEU A 97 2.63 0.37 -4.00
C LEU A 97 1.54 1.12 -3.23
N GLN A 98 1.50 0.97 -1.89
CA GLN A 98 0.52 1.66 -1.03
C GLN A 98 0.54 3.19 -1.21
N ALA A 99 1.71 3.76 -1.50
CA ALA A 99 1.86 5.21 -1.62
C ALA A 99 1.43 5.78 -2.97
N HIS A 100 1.41 4.97 -4.02
CA HIS A 100 1.30 5.43 -5.41
C HIS A 100 0.07 4.87 -6.13
N VAL A 101 -0.61 3.87 -5.58
CA VAL A 101 -1.83 3.30 -6.17
C VAL A 101 -2.98 3.23 -5.16
N PRO A 102 -4.24 3.36 -5.63
CA PRO A 102 -5.41 3.23 -4.77
C PRO A 102 -5.60 1.81 -4.24
N LEU A 103 -6.40 1.65 -3.17
CA LEU A 103 -6.59 0.38 -2.46
C LEU A 103 -7.08 -0.77 -3.36
N ASP A 104 -7.96 -0.47 -4.32
CA ASP A 104 -8.50 -1.42 -5.31
C ASP A 104 -7.43 -1.96 -6.28
N LYS A 105 -6.26 -1.31 -6.35
CA LYS A 105 -5.09 -1.76 -7.11
C LYS A 105 -4.02 -2.34 -6.20
N PHE A 106 -3.77 -1.69 -5.07
CA PHE A 106 -2.81 -2.13 -4.08
C PHE A 106 -3.09 -3.54 -3.58
N TYR A 107 -4.33 -3.81 -3.15
CA TYR A 107 -4.65 -5.07 -2.48
C TYR A 107 -4.58 -6.29 -3.42
N PRO A 108 -5.10 -6.24 -4.66
CA PRO A 108 -4.89 -7.33 -5.61
C PRO A 108 -3.42 -7.57 -5.96
N THR A 109 -2.59 -6.53 -6.02
CA THR A 109 -1.13 -6.69 -6.20
C THR A 109 -0.50 -7.39 -5.00
N LEU A 110 -0.87 -7.01 -3.77
CA LEU A 110 -0.42 -7.67 -2.54
C LEU A 110 -0.83 -9.16 -2.53
N SER A 111 -2.10 -9.46 -2.82
CA SER A 111 -2.60 -10.84 -2.92
C SER A 111 -1.85 -11.65 -3.98
N CYS A 112 -1.54 -11.06 -5.14
CA CYS A 112 -0.73 -11.70 -6.18
C CYS A 112 0.68 -12.05 -5.68
N MET A 113 1.34 -11.14 -4.95
CA MET A 113 2.68 -11.38 -4.41
C MET A 113 2.70 -12.52 -3.38
N ASN A 114 1.60 -12.72 -2.65
CA ASN A 114 1.43 -13.75 -1.64
C ASN A 114 0.98 -15.11 -2.19
N TYR A 115 0.62 -15.19 -3.47
CA TYR A 115 0.08 -16.39 -4.10
C TYR A 115 1.18 -17.42 -4.45
N ALA A 116 0.80 -18.70 -4.58
CA ALA A 116 1.67 -19.82 -4.96
C ALA A 116 2.82 -20.12 -3.95
N ASN A 117 4.06 -20.22 -4.44
CA ASN A 117 5.27 -20.66 -3.71
C ASN A 117 5.71 -19.63 -2.65
N PHE A 118 4.93 -19.38 -1.61
CA PHE A 118 5.26 -18.40 -0.58
C PHE A 118 6.38 -18.89 0.37
N PRO A 119 7.34 -18.02 0.77
CA PRO A 119 7.43 -16.60 0.44
C PRO A 119 8.11 -16.30 -0.91
N GLY A 120 8.61 -17.34 -1.61
CA GLY A 120 9.03 -17.29 -3.02
C GLY A 120 9.92 -16.10 -3.36
N ALA A 121 9.58 -15.44 -4.45
CA ALA A 121 10.29 -14.28 -4.97
C ALA A 121 9.83 -12.92 -4.38
N ILE A 122 9.12 -12.91 -3.24
CA ILE A 122 8.74 -11.65 -2.56
C ILE A 122 10.00 -10.85 -2.21
N GLY A 123 10.10 -9.64 -2.75
CA GLY A 123 11.29 -8.79 -2.63
C GLY A 123 12.06 -8.60 -3.92
N THR A 124 11.76 -9.38 -4.96
CA THR A 124 12.28 -9.11 -6.31
C THR A 124 11.45 -8.04 -7.02
N ILE A 125 12.11 -7.20 -7.82
CA ILE A 125 11.44 -6.22 -8.69
C ILE A 125 10.59 -6.96 -9.73
N ALA A 126 11.07 -8.08 -10.26
CA ALA A 126 10.38 -8.89 -11.25
C ALA A 126 8.98 -9.37 -10.79
N LEU A 127 8.88 -9.97 -9.59
CA LEU A 127 7.58 -10.39 -9.04
C LEU A 127 6.66 -9.18 -8.82
N THR A 128 7.21 -8.10 -8.26
CA THR A 128 6.43 -6.89 -7.96
C THR A 128 5.88 -6.26 -9.23
N HIS A 129 6.70 -6.15 -10.27
CA HIS A 129 6.30 -5.65 -11.60
C HIS A 129 5.24 -6.54 -12.24
N LYS A 130 5.43 -7.87 -12.23
CA LYS A 130 4.45 -8.85 -12.74
C LYS A 130 3.09 -8.68 -12.05
N CYS A 131 3.06 -8.63 -10.72
CA CYS A 131 1.83 -8.48 -9.97
C CYS A 131 1.19 -7.09 -10.11
N ALA A 132 1.99 -6.03 -10.25
CA ALA A 132 1.48 -4.70 -10.54
C ALA A 132 0.80 -4.67 -11.92
N HIS A 133 1.46 -5.24 -12.94
CA HIS A 133 0.90 -5.35 -14.28
C HIS A 133 -0.41 -6.15 -14.31
N THR A 134 -0.46 -7.29 -13.62
CA THR A 134 -1.69 -8.12 -13.48
C THR A 134 -2.85 -7.35 -12.83
N ALA A 135 -2.57 -6.45 -11.88
CA ALA A 135 -3.57 -5.58 -11.28
C ALA A 135 -3.97 -4.38 -12.17
N GLY A 136 -3.35 -4.23 -13.34
CA GLY A 136 -3.57 -3.11 -14.27
C GLY A 136 -2.89 -1.82 -13.81
N ILE A 137 -1.77 -1.93 -13.08
CA ILE A 137 -0.93 -0.79 -12.70
C ILE A 137 0.11 -0.58 -13.79
N ASP A 138 0.13 0.61 -14.37
CA ASP A 138 1.24 1.06 -15.22
C ASP A 138 2.45 1.37 -14.33
N TRP A 139 3.53 0.58 -14.46
CA TRP A 139 4.67 0.61 -13.55
C TRP A 139 5.31 2.00 -13.43
N TRP A 140 5.51 2.69 -14.55
CA TRP A 140 6.17 4.00 -14.56
C TRP A 140 5.20 5.14 -14.34
N ARG A 141 4.02 5.12 -14.98
CA ARG A 141 3.02 6.18 -14.89
C ARG A 141 2.35 6.26 -13.52
N SER A 142 2.22 5.13 -12.82
CA SER A 142 1.71 5.12 -11.44
C SER A 142 2.67 5.78 -10.45
N GLY A 143 3.96 5.86 -10.76
CA GLY A 143 5.01 6.30 -9.83
C GLY A 143 5.63 5.18 -9.00
N VAL A 144 5.08 3.95 -9.07
CA VAL A 144 5.60 2.78 -8.34
C VAL A 144 7.04 2.44 -8.77
N GLY A 145 7.30 2.34 -10.07
CA GLY A 145 8.64 2.05 -10.59
C GLY A 145 9.65 3.13 -10.25
N ALA A 146 9.25 4.41 -10.30
CA ALA A 146 10.11 5.52 -9.87
C ALA A 146 10.41 5.49 -8.36
N CYS A 147 9.48 4.99 -7.54
CA CYS A 147 9.66 4.82 -6.10
C CYS A 147 10.64 3.70 -5.76
N ILE A 148 10.54 2.56 -6.47
CA ILE A 148 11.33 1.34 -6.22
C ILE A 148 12.70 1.42 -6.90
N GLU A 149 12.76 1.69 -8.19
CA GLU A 149 13.98 1.64 -9.02
C GLU A 149 14.62 3.01 -9.24
N GLY A 150 13.83 4.09 -9.04
CA GLY A 150 14.31 5.46 -9.09
C GLY A 150 14.11 6.15 -10.44
N LYS A 151 14.14 7.49 -10.41
CA LYS A 151 13.90 8.35 -11.58
C LYS A 151 14.86 8.13 -12.76
N ARG A 152 16.05 7.57 -12.50
CA ARG A 152 17.00 7.26 -13.58
C ARG A 152 16.52 6.05 -14.37
N ALA A 153 16.12 4.97 -13.69
CA ALA A 153 15.54 3.79 -14.33
C ALA A 153 14.31 4.18 -15.14
N GLU A 154 13.40 4.97 -14.56
CA GLU A 154 12.22 5.48 -15.27
C GLU A 154 12.57 6.20 -16.57
N ARG A 155 13.56 7.12 -16.55
CA ARG A 155 13.98 7.84 -17.76
C ARG A 155 14.55 6.91 -18.82
N VAL A 156 15.34 5.92 -18.41
CA VAL A 156 15.92 4.94 -19.33
C VAL A 156 14.81 4.10 -19.97
N SER A 157 13.85 3.62 -19.18
CA SER A 157 12.72 2.83 -19.67
C SER A 157 11.85 3.62 -20.65
N ARG A 158 11.51 4.87 -20.34
CA ARG A 158 10.74 5.74 -21.26
C ARG A 158 11.50 6.04 -22.55
N LEU A 159 12.83 6.15 -22.51
CA LEU A 159 13.64 6.33 -23.71
C LEU A 159 13.63 5.06 -24.57
N ALA A 160 13.76 3.88 -23.95
CA ALA A 160 13.70 2.60 -24.64
C ALA A 160 12.31 2.37 -25.29
N GLU A 161 11.22 2.65 -24.58
CA GLU A 161 9.86 2.59 -25.13
C GLU A 161 9.69 3.53 -26.34
N ARG A 162 10.22 4.77 -26.25
CA ARG A 162 10.19 5.73 -27.35
C ARG A 162 11.01 5.26 -28.54
N GLU A 163 12.19 4.70 -28.31
CA GLU A 163 13.05 4.18 -29.38
C GLU A 163 12.35 3.04 -30.12
N ALA A 164 11.81 2.07 -29.40
CA ALA A 164 11.08 0.95 -29.99
C ALA A 164 9.85 1.39 -30.80
N TRP A 165 9.09 2.38 -30.30
CA TRP A 165 8.00 2.98 -31.07
C TRP A 165 8.49 3.63 -32.36
N LEU A 166 9.64 4.30 -32.34
CA LEU A 166 10.23 4.94 -33.53
C LEU A 166 10.80 3.93 -34.53
N THR A 167 11.38 2.83 -34.05
CA THR A 167 12.01 1.81 -34.89
C THR A 167 11.04 0.74 -35.36
N GLY A 168 9.81 0.73 -34.84
CA GLY A 168 8.85 -0.36 -35.06
C GLY A 168 9.33 -1.69 -34.50
N THR A 169 10.30 -1.65 -33.58
CA THR A 169 10.76 -2.83 -32.83
C THR A 169 9.75 -3.06 -31.72
N GLU A 170 9.22 -4.27 -31.58
CA GLU A 170 8.50 -4.61 -30.36
C GLU A 170 9.50 -4.52 -29.20
N VAL A 171 9.23 -3.67 -28.20
CA VAL A 171 9.91 -3.83 -26.93
C VAL A 171 9.42 -5.17 -26.41
N GLU A 172 10.26 -6.19 -26.46
CA GLU A 172 10.19 -7.24 -25.45
C GLU A 172 10.48 -6.53 -24.12
N LEU A 173 9.44 -5.92 -23.53
CA LEU A 173 9.37 -5.75 -22.09
C LEU A 173 9.78 -7.11 -21.53
N PRO A 174 10.65 -7.22 -20.51
CA PRO A 174 11.04 -8.51 -19.96
C PRO A 174 9.77 -9.24 -19.52
N LEU A 175 9.21 -10.01 -20.45
CA LEU A 175 7.88 -10.54 -20.43
C LEU A 175 8.09 -11.85 -19.73
N VAL A 176 7.86 -11.81 -18.43
CA VAL A 176 7.56 -12.98 -17.63
C VAL A 176 8.67 -14.03 -17.78
N LEU A 177 9.70 -13.90 -16.94
CA LEU A 177 10.48 -15.08 -16.55
C LEU A 177 9.47 -16.22 -16.34
N SER A 178 9.69 -17.35 -17.03
CA SER A 178 8.89 -18.54 -16.82
C SER A 178 8.84 -18.87 -15.32
N GLU A 179 7.80 -19.56 -14.84
CA GLU A 179 7.72 -19.92 -13.41
C GLU A 179 9.01 -20.62 -12.93
N GLU A 180 9.66 -21.37 -13.83
CA GLU A 180 10.95 -22.05 -13.61
C GLU A 180 12.13 -21.06 -13.51
N GLU A 181 12.19 -20.01 -14.33
CA GLU A 181 13.25 -18.99 -14.28
C GLU A 181 13.09 -18.00 -13.10
N MET A 182 11.87 -17.80 -12.60
CA MET A 182 11.61 -17.00 -11.40
C MET A 182 12.13 -17.69 -10.12
N ASP A 183 12.04 -19.01 -10.05
CA ASP A 183 12.58 -19.79 -8.93
C ASP A 183 14.12 -19.82 -8.97
N GLU A 184 14.76 -19.83 -10.16
CA GLU A 184 16.23 -19.70 -10.29
C GLU A 184 16.75 -18.29 -9.94
N TRP A 185 15.99 -17.22 -10.23
CA TRP A 185 16.38 -15.84 -9.85
C TRP A 185 16.24 -15.56 -8.35
N ALA A 186 15.46 -16.36 -7.62
CA ALA A 186 15.42 -16.29 -6.16
C ALA A 186 16.72 -16.78 -5.50
N ASP A 187 17.56 -17.54 -6.24
CA ASP A 187 18.89 -18.00 -5.83
C ASP A 187 20.02 -17.04 -6.27
N ALA A 188 19.71 -15.93 -6.95
CA ALA A 188 20.72 -14.94 -7.29
C ALA A 188 21.11 -14.13 -6.03
N ASP A 189 22.25 -14.49 -5.43
CA ASP A 189 22.94 -13.86 -4.29
C ASP A 189 23.13 -12.31 -4.35
N ALA A 190 22.67 -11.63 -5.41
CA ALA A 190 22.81 -10.20 -5.62
C ALA A 190 21.52 -9.45 -5.29
N LEU A 191 21.48 -8.82 -4.11
CA LEU A 191 20.40 -7.91 -3.73
C LEU A 191 20.22 -6.78 -4.74
N GLU A 192 18.99 -6.62 -5.23
CA GLU A 192 18.64 -5.54 -6.15
C GLU A 192 18.71 -4.16 -5.43
N PRO A 193 19.38 -3.15 -6.01
CA PRO A 193 19.49 -1.84 -5.37
C PRO A 193 18.16 -1.09 -5.42
N LEU A 194 17.71 -0.59 -4.27
CA LEU A 194 16.48 0.21 -4.16
C LEU A 194 16.77 1.71 -4.21
N ALA A 195 15.83 2.47 -4.76
CA ALA A 195 15.87 3.92 -4.75
C ALA A 195 15.69 4.49 -3.34
N LYS A 196 16.17 5.73 -3.16
CA LYS A 196 16.12 6.43 -1.86
C LYS A 196 14.70 6.61 -1.32
N GLU A 197 13.69 6.69 -2.19
CA GLU A 197 12.30 6.80 -1.76
C GLU A 197 11.82 5.51 -1.09
N ALA A 198 12.00 4.36 -1.76
CA ALA A 198 11.72 3.03 -1.18
C ALA A 198 12.41 2.82 0.17
N GLN A 199 13.73 3.07 0.26
CA GLN A 199 14.48 2.94 1.51
C GLN A 199 13.95 3.87 2.61
N LYS A 200 13.61 5.12 2.26
CA LYS A 200 13.06 6.09 3.20
C LYS A 200 11.70 5.63 3.73
N ARG A 201 10.82 5.11 2.86
CA ARG A 201 9.51 4.59 3.25
C ARG A 201 9.65 3.40 4.19
N LEU A 202 10.55 2.46 3.87
CA LEU A 202 10.85 1.32 4.74
C LEU A 202 11.28 1.78 6.15
N VAL A 203 12.27 2.68 6.23
CA VAL A 203 12.73 3.23 7.51
C VAL A 203 11.62 3.97 8.27
N GLN A 204 10.76 4.72 7.57
CA GLN A 204 9.64 5.44 8.18
C GLN A 204 8.57 4.50 8.72
N SER A 205 8.23 3.46 7.95
CA SER A 205 7.27 2.45 8.35
C SER A 205 7.75 1.66 9.58
N VAL A 206 9.01 1.20 9.58
CA VAL A 206 9.58 0.51 10.75
C VAL A 206 9.63 1.41 11.99
N ARG A 207 9.97 2.70 11.83
CA ARG A 207 9.91 3.67 12.95
C ARG A 207 8.49 3.85 13.47
N HIS A 208 7.50 3.86 12.58
CA HIS A 208 6.10 3.94 12.97
C HIS A 208 5.69 2.70 13.78
N THR A 209 5.99 1.49 13.28
CA THR A 209 5.74 0.23 13.98
C THR A 209 6.38 0.19 15.38
N ILE A 210 7.63 0.65 15.51
CA ILE A 210 8.32 0.76 16.81
C ILE A 210 7.61 1.75 17.74
N LYS A 211 7.22 2.93 17.22
CA LYS A 211 6.49 3.95 18.00
C LYS A 211 5.13 3.44 18.49
N GLU A 212 4.47 2.64 17.66
CA GLU A 212 3.20 1.98 17.94
C GLU A 212 3.32 0.80 18.92
N GLY A 213 4.55 0.45 19.33
CA GLY A 213 4.82 -0.60 20.30
C GLY A 213 4.51 -2.02 19.79
N VAL A 214 4.42 -2.19 18.47
CA VAL A 214 4.08 -3.48 17.86
C VAL A 214 5.33 -4.35 17.78
N THR A 215 5.23 -5.58 18.29
CA THR A 215 6.34 -6.54 18.36
C THR A 215 6.07 -7.85 17.61
N LYS A 216 4.84 -8.03 17.13
CA LYS A 216 4.39 -9.24 16.44
C LYS A 216 3.88 -8.91 15.06
N SER A 217 4.32 -9.69 14.07
CA SER A 217 3.73 -9.66 12.73
C SER A 217 2.28 -10.11 12.80
N CYS A 218 1.49 -9.78 11.78
CA CYS A 218 0.05 -10.05 11.77
C CYS A 218 -0.68 -9.39 12.96
N THR A 219 -0.30 -8.15 13.31
CA THR A 219 -1.06 -7.34 14.26
C THR A 219 -2.02 -6.44 13.49
N ILE A 220 -3.32 -6.67 13.69
CA ILE A 220 -4.42 -5.87 13.13
C ILE A 220 -4.86 -4.87 14.19
N ARG A 221 -4.93 -3.58 13.83
CA ARG A 221 -5.56 -2.55 14.65
C ARG A 221 -6.69 -1.86 13.89
N ILE A 222 -7.87 -1.82 14.48
CA ILE A 222 -9.00 -1.04 13.98
C ILE A 222 -9.23 0.11 14.95
N ALA A 223 -9.07 1.35 14.46
CA ALA A 223 -9.37 2.54 15.23
C ALA A 223 -10.84 2.51 15.68
N SER A 224 -11.09 2.99 16.90
CA SER A 224 -12.39 2.84 17.54
C SER A 224 -12.92 4.18 18.00
N THR A 225 -14.15 4.47 17.59
CA THR A 225 -15.00 5.55 18.12
C THR A 225 -16.05 5.00 19.09
N LEU A 226 -16.26 3.68 19.11
CA LEU A 226 -17.21 3.00 19.99
C LEU A 226 -16.59 2.46 21.28
N LYS A 227 -15.26 2.35 21.35
CA LYS A 227 -14.50 1.86 22.52
C LYS A 227 -13.41 2.88 22.89
N HIS A 228 -12.95 2.84 24.13
CA HIS A 228 -11.88 3.72 24.62
C HIS A 228 -10.49 3.42 24.03
N SER A 229 -10.31 2.23 23.47
CA SER A 229 -9.07 1.79 22.83
C SER A 229 -9.36 1.22 21.44
N PRO A 230 -8.36 1.21 20.54
CA PRO A 230 -8.43 0.44 19.30
C PRO A 230 -8.73 -1.03 19.57
N ARG A 231 -9.37 -1.70 18.62
CA ARG A 231 -9.48 -3.16 18.63
C ARG A 231 -8.20 -3.72 18.05
N GLU A 232 -7.52 -4.57 18.81
CA GLU A 232 -6.26 -5.19 18.40
C GLU A 232 -6.44 -6.70 18.32
N CYS A 233 -5.97 -7.32 17.25
CA CYS A 233 -6.05 -8.77 17.04
C CYS A 233 -4.74 -9.22 16.39
N VAL A 234 -4.11 -10.25 16.94
CA VAL A 234 -2.76 -10.69 16.56
C VAL A 234 -2.78 -12.16 16.19
N VAL A 235 -2.05 -12.55 15.15
CA VAL A 235 -1.69 -13.96 14.91
C VAL A 235 -0.23 -14.17 15.27
N ASP A 236 0.05 -15.19 16.07
CA ASP A 236 1.40 -15.53 16.51
C ASP A 236 1.54 -17.06 16.51
N GLY A 237 2.26 -17.59 15.52
CA GLY A 237 2.39 -19.02 15.29
C GLY A 237 1.08 -19.65 14.81
N GLY A 238 0.34 -18.96 13.93
CA GLY A 238 -0.96 -19.41 13.42
C GLY A 238 -2.12 -19.34 14.42
N VAL A 239 -1.90 -18.80 15.63
CA VAL A 239 -2.93 -18.70 16.67
C VAL A 239 -3.38 -17.26 16.85
N TRP A 240 -4.69 -17.03 16.74
CA TRP A 240 -5.34 -15.74 16.99
C TRP A 240 -5.38 -15.39 18.48
N LYS A 241 -5.00 -14.15 18.83
CA LYS A 241 -4.94 -13.61 20.21
C LYS A 241 -5.49 -12.19 20.24
N GLY A 242 -6.19 -11.81 21.31
CA GLY A 242 -6.74 -10.45 21.52
C GLY A 242 -8.00 -10.13 20.70
N CYS A 243 -8.52 -11.07 19.93
CA CYS A 243 -9.63 -10.86 18.99
C CYS A 243 -11.01 -10.98 19.66
N ASP A 244 -11.29 -10.14 20.67
CA ASP A 244 -12.52 -10.21 21.49
C ASP A 244 -13.80 -10.05 20.67
N ASP A 245 -13.72 -9.31 19.55
CA ASP A 245 -14.84 -9.11 18.63
C ASP A 245 -14.91 -10.18 17.52
N GLY A 246 -14.11 -11.25 17.60
CA GLY A 246 -13.98 -12.30 16.59
C GLY A 246 -12.86 -12.03 15.58
N HIS A 247 -12.50 -13.06 14.80
CA HIS A 247 -11.37 -13.03 13.85
C HIS A 247 -11.73 -13.57 12.45
N SER A 248 -13.02 -13.80 12.17
CA SER A 248 -13.46 -14.16 10.82
C SER A 248 -13.57 -12.92 9.93
N PRO A 249 -13.55 -13.05 8.59
CA PRO A 249 -13.83 -11.91 7.70
C PRO A 249 -15.16 -11.21 8.02
N ALA A 250 -16.20 -11.97 8.39
CA ALA A 250 -17.50 -11.43 8.79
C ALA A 250 -17.42 -10.60 10.09
N ASP A 251 -16.59 -11.01 11.04
CA ASP A 251 -16.39 -10.27 12.30
C ASP A 251 -15.70 -8.93 12.07
N PHE A 252 -14.61 -8.93 11.29
CA PHE A 252 -13.92 -7.69 10.93
C PHE A 252 -14.83 -6.75 10.14
N ALA A 253 -15.58 -7.26 9.16
CA ALA A 253 -16.53 -6.45 8.41
C ALA A 253 -17.64 -5.87 9.30
N ARG A 254 -18.17 -6.65 10.25
CA ARG A 254 -19.16 -6.17 11.22
C ARG A 254 -18.59 -5.03 12.09
N VAL A 255 -17.37 -5.18 12.59
CA VAL A 255 -16.69 -4.14 13.38
C VAL A 255 -16.50 -2.87 12.57
N ILE A 256 -15.95 -2.98 11.35
CA ILE A 256 -15.70 -1.83 10.47
C ILE A 256 -17.01 -1.15 10.08
N ARG A 257 -18.08 -1.89 9.76
CA ARG A 257 -19.39 -1.30 9.47
C ARG A 257 -19.96 -0.53 10.65
N ALA A 258 -19.78 -1.03 11.88
CA ALA A 258 -20.25 -0.36 13.08
C ALA A 258 -19.48 0.94 13.34
N GLU A 259 -18.16 0.94 13.18
CA GLU A 259 -17.31 2.14 13.28
C GLU A 259 -17.64 3.15 12.18
N TRP A 260 -17.74 2.70 10.93
CA TRP A 260 -18.08 3.54 9.80
C TRP A 260 -19.45 4.20 9.99
N ALA A 261 -20.46 3.44 10.42
CA ALA A 261 -21.78 3.99 10.73
C ALA A 261 -21.71 5.04 11.85
N ASN A 262 -20.85 4.85 12.86
CA ASN A 262 -20.70 5.81 13.94
C ASN A 262 -20.01 7.11 13.53
N LEU A 263 -19.06 7.04 12.59
CA LEU A 263 -18.39 8.21 12.01
C LEU A 263 -19.34 9.11 11.18
N HIS A 264 -20.48 8.58 10.73
CA HIS A 264 -21.44 9.27 9.85
C HIS A 264 -22.81 9.53 10.51
N LYS A 265 -22.89 9.41 11.84
CA LYS A 265 -24.06 9.85 12.62
C LYS A 265 -24.00 11.36 12.85
#